data_AF-A0A6H9YRF0-F1
#
_entry.id   AF-A0A6H9YRF0-F1
#
_cell.length_a   1.000
_cell.length_b   1.000
_cell.length_c   1.000
_cell.angle_alpha   90.00
_cell.angle_beta   90.00
_cell.angle_gamma   90.00
#
_symmetry.space_group_name_H-M   'P 1'
#
loop_
_entity.id
_entity.type
_entity.pdbx_description
1 polymer ?
#
loop_
_entity_poly.entity_id
_entity_poly.type
_entity_poly.pdbx_seq_one_letter_code
_entity_poly.pdbx_strand_id
1 'polypeptide(L)'
;MSRGGKNITELAEIPFHGSLGEAFHDYGQELFALGHRWAFELGQAANDAEAAMASLKGHPLLFGVDVRARARRVSKRLRRAQNLAYGLSQEGLRFHQAYVQHFINASDKW
;
A
#
# COMPACT_ATOMS: atom_id res chain seq x y z
N MET A 1 2.30 -4.38 29.46
CA MET A 1 1.31 -3.34 29.09
C MET A 1 1.02 -3.50 27.60
N SER A 2 -0.23 -3.81 27.25
CA SER A 2 -0.63 -4.07 25.86
C SER A 2 -0.58 -2.77 25.06
N ARG A 3 0.34 -2.67 24.07
CA ARG A 3 0.24 -1.63 23.03
C ARG A 3 -0.94 -2.02 22.15
N GLY A 4 -2.12 -1.50 22.47
CA GLY A 4 -3.28 -1.58 21.58
C GLY A 4 -2.85 -1.05 20.22
N GLY A 5 -2.89 -1.92 19.21
CA GLY A 5 -2.40 -1.62 17.87
C GLY A 5 -3.15 -0.41 17.32
N LYS A 6 -2.51 0.75 17.32
CA LYS A 6 -3.00 1.91 16.60
C LYS A 6 -2.93 1.56 15.13
N ASN A 7 -4.09 1.48 14.48
CA ASN A 7 -4.16 1.42 13.04
C ASN A 7 -3.70 2.77 12.51
N ILE A 8 -2.43 2.86 12.13
CA ILE A 8 -1.87 4.06 11.49
C ILE A 8 -2.44 4.13 10.08
N THR A 9 -3.25 5.15 9.83
CA THR A 9 -3.88 5.43 8.53
C THR A 9 -3.12 6.48 7.73
N GLU A 10 -2.24 7.26 8.38
CA GLU A 10 -1.51 8.37 7.80
C GLU A 10 -0.09 8.47 8.37
N LEU A 11 0.90 8.71 7.51
CA LEU A 11 2.32 8.76 7.88
C LEU A 11 2.74 10.08 8.55
N ALA A 12 1.96 11.15 8.35
CA ALA A 12 2.25 12.46 8.93
C ALA A 12 2.15 12.48 10.46
N GLU A 13 1.52 11.47 11.05
CA GLU A 13 1.32 11.34 12.50
C GLU A 13 2.49 10.66 13.21
N ILE A 14 3.57 10.30 12.53
CA ILE A 14 4.74 9.66 13.15
C ILE A 14 5.66 10.77 13.67
N PRO A 15 5.66 11.09 14.98
CA PRO A 15 6.60 12.04 15.52
C PRO A 15 8.00 11.43 15.51
N PHE A 16 8.96 12.14 14.91
CA PHE A 16 10.36 11.75 14.98
C PHE A 16 10.89 12.00 16.41
N HIS A 17 11.10 10.92 17.15
CA HIS A 17 11.70 10.93 18.48
C HIS A 17 12.96 10.06 18.48
N GLY A 18 14.01 10.47 19.20
CA GLY A 18 15.26 9.71 19.27
C GLY A 18 16.25 10.02 18.15
N SER A 19 17.10 9.05 17.83
CA SER A 19 18.11 9.20 16.77
C SER A 19 17.46 9.17 15.38
N LEU A 20 18.07 9.86 14.42
CA LEU A 20 17.58 9.91 13.05
C LEU A 20 17.48 8.50 12.41
N GLY A 21 18.33 7.57 12.84
CA GLY A 21 18.28 6.16 12.40
C GLY A 21 17.05 5.41 12.90
N GLU A 22 16.67 5.60 14.17
CA GLU A 22 15.44 5.04 14.76
C GLU A 22 14.21 5.63 14.09
N ALA A 23 14.19 6.96 13.89
CA ALA A 23 13.17 7.68 13.14
C ALA A 23 12.91 7.08 11.74
N PHE A 24 13.97 6.83 10.97
CA PHE A 24 13.84 6.23 9.64
C PHE A 24 13.50 4.74 9.66
N HIS A 25 13.92 4.02 10.70
CA HIS A 25 13.51 2.65 10.92
C HIS A 25 11.99 2.56 11.12
N ASP A 26 11.47 3.33 12.08
CA ASP A 26 10.06 3.35 12.46
C ASP A 26 9.19 3.79 11.28
N TYR A 27 9.59 4.87 10.59
CA TYR A 27 8.90 5.30 9.37
C TYR A 27 8.86 4.21 8.30
N GLY A 28 9.98 3.51 8.08
CA GLY A 28 10.07 2.43 7.10
C GLY A 28 9.15 1.24 7.43
N GLN A 29 9.07 0.88 8.71
CA GLN A 29 8.16 -0.17 9.20
C GLN A 29 6.69 0.21 9.03
N GLU A 30 6.33 1.44 9.37
CA GLU A 30 4.95 1.92 9.20
C GLU A 30 4.56 2.04 7.72
N LEU A 31 5.48 2.50 6.86
CA LEU A 31 5.25 2.53 5.42
C LEU A 31 5.05 1.12 4.85
N PHE A 32 5.84 0.15 5.33
CA PHE A 32 5.66 -1.26 4.97
C PHE A 32 4.27 -1.77 5.39
N ALA A 33 3.88 -1.54 6.64
CA ALA A 33 2.59 -1.98 7.17
C ALA A 33 1.41 -1.35 6.41
N LEU A 34 1.47 -0.05 6.15
CA LEU A 34 0.44 0.69 5.42
C LEU A 34 0.33 0.22 3.97
N GLY A 35 1.45 0.16 3.24
CA GLY A 35 1.46 -0.29 1.84
C GLY A 35 0.98 -1.74 1.70
N HIS A 36 1.34 -2.62 2.64
CA HIS A 36 0.89 -4.01 2.61
C HIS A 36 -0.62 -4.13 2.86
N ARG A 37 -1.17 -3.33 3.78
CA ARG A 37 -2.61 -3.26 4.04
C ARG A 37 -3.38 -2.75 2.82
N TRP A 38 -2.92 -1.66 2.21
CA TRP A 38 -3.52 -1.14 0.97
C TRP A 38 -3.45 -2.16 -0.16
N ALA A 39 -2.34 -2.87 -0.32
CA ALA A 39 -2.23 -3.92 -1.33
C ALA A 39 -3.28 -5.04 -1.10
N PHE A 40 -3.54 -5.41 0.15
CA PHE A 40 -4.58 -6.38 0.49
C PHE A 40 -5.99 -5.83 0.16
N GLU A 41 -6.33 -4.64 0.66
CA GLU A 41 -7.65 -4.02 0.47
C GLU A 41 -7.95 -3.76 -1.01
N LEU A 42 -6.98 -3.29 -1.79
CA LEU A 42 -7.12 -3.06 -3.23
C LEU A 42 -7.32 -4.37 -4.00
N GLY A 43 -6.68 -5.46 -3.56
CA GLY A 43 -6.88 -6.78 -4.12
C GLY A 43 -8.29 -7.31 -3.87
N GLN A 44 -8.80 -7.14 -2.66
CA GLN A 44 -10.18 -7.49 -2.31
C GLN A 44 -11.18 -6.64 -3.10
N ALA A 45 -11.00 -5.32 -3.12
CA ALA A 45 -11.84 -4.40 -3.87
C ALA A 45 -11.86 -4.72 -5.38
N ALA A 46 -10.73 -5.18 -5.95
CA ALA A 46 -10.68 -5.61 -7.35
C ALA A 46 -11.62 -6.80 -7.62
N ASN A 47 -11.62 -7.81 -6.74
CA ASN A 47 -12.48 -8.98 -6.86
C ASN A 47 -13.95 -8.60 -6.65
N ASP A 48 -14.23 -7.83 -5.59
CA ASP A 48 -15.60 -7.44 -5.22
C ASP A 48 -16.23 -6.55 -6.29
N ALA A 49 -15.49 -5.58 -6.82
CA ALA A 49 -15.95 -4.71 -7.90
C ALA A 49 -16.19 -5.51 -9.20
N GLU A 50 -15.32 -6.47 -9.53
CA GLU A 50 -15.50 -7.30 -10.71
C GLU A 50 -16.78 -8.14 -10.61
N ALA A 51 -16.99 -8.80 -9.46
CA ALA A 51 -18.17 -9.63 -9.21
C ALA A 51 -19.46 -8.80 -9.20
N ALA A 52 -19.47 -7.68 -8.46
CA ALA A 52 -20.62 -6.79 -8.35
C ALA A 52 -21.00 -6.16 -9.70
N MET A 53 -20.03 -5.80 -10.53
CA MET A 53 -20.33 -5.29 -11.87
C MET A 53 -20.77 -6.42 -12.80
N ALA A 54 -20.10 -7.58 -12.78
CA ALA A 54 -20.44 -8.70 -13.65
C ALA A 54 -21.85 -9.26 -13.40
N SER A 55 -22.37 -9.15 -12.17
CA SER A 55 -23.74 -9.57 -11.83
C SER A 55 -24.82 -8.71 -12.50
N LEU A 56 -24.48 -7.49 -12.95
CA LEU A 56 -25.39 -6.60 -13.68
C LEU A 56 -25.53 -6.98 -15.17
N LYS A 57 -24.92 -8.08 -15.61
CA LYS A 57 -25.06 -8.56 -16.99
C LYS A 57 -26.52 -8.86 -17.29
N GLY A 58 -27.02 -8.28 -18.39
CA GLY A 58 -28.41 -8.48 -18.83
C GLY A 58 -29.41 -7.54 -18.15
N HIS A 59 -28.94 -6.61 -17.31
CA HIS A 59 -29.80 -5.60 -16.71
C HIS A 59 -30.40 -4.69 -17.82
N PRO A 60 -31.73 -4.47 -17.87
CA PRO A 60 -32.39 -3.71 -18.95
C PRO A 60 -31.83 -2.30 -19.15
N LEU A 61 -31.50 -1.60 -18.05
CA LEU A 61 -30.90 -0.25 -18.11
C LEU A 61 -29.46 -0.22 -18.65
N LEU A 62 -28.81 -1.37 -18.82
CA LEU A 62 -27.45 -1.49 -19.33
C LEU A 62 -27.42 -2.12 -20.74
N PHE A 63 -28.54 -2.04 -21.46
CA PHE A 63 -28.62 -2.56 -22.83
C PHE A 63 -27.58 -1.90 -23.74
N GLY A 64 -26.88 -2.72 -24.54
CA GLY A 64 -25.77 -2.26 -25.40
C GLY A 64 -24.44 -2.02 -24.68
N VAL A 65 -24.36 -2.20 -23.36
CA VAL A 65 -23.10 -2.06 -22.60
C VAL A 65 -22.47 -3.42 -22.37
N ASP A 66 -21.19 -3.57 -22.74
CA ASP A 66 -20.39 -4.73 -22.31
C ASP A 66 -19.96 -4.57 -20.85
N VAL A 67 -20.84 -5.01 -19.96
CA VAL A 67 -20.66 -4.98 -18.51
C VAL A 67 -19.44 -5.80 -18.08
N ARG A 68 -19.15 -6.93 -18.75
CA ARG A 68 -17.98 -7.78 -18.42
C ARG A 68 -16.68 -7.09 -18.78
N ALA A 69 -16.60 -6.44 -19.94
CA ALA A 69 -15.41 -5.67 -20.32
C ALA A 69 -15.17 -4.49 -19.37
N ARG A 70 -16.23 -3.80 -18.94
CA ARG A 70 -16.12 -2.71 -17.95
C ARG A 70 -15.68 -3.22 -16.58
N ALA A 71 -16.27 -4.31 -16.09
CA ALA A 71 -15.88 -4.95 -14.83
C ALA A 71 -14.39 -5.31 -14.81
N ARG A 72 -13.91 -6.01 -15.86
CA ARG A 72 -12.49 -6.35 -16.02
C ARG A 72 -11.58 -5.13 -16.05
N ARG A 73 -12.01 -4.04 -16.70
CA ARG A 73 -11.23 -2.79 -16.77
C ARG A 73 -11.07 -2.16 -15.38
N VAL A 74 -12.12 -2.14 -14.57
CA VAL A 74 -12.08 -1.62 -13.20
C VAL A 74 -11.19 -2.50 -12.33
N SER A 75 -11.41 -3.83 -12.33
CA SER A 75 -10.58 -4.83 -11.65
C SER A 75 -9.10 -4.67 -11.99
N LYS A 76 -8.76 -4.52 -13.28
CA LYS A 76 -7.37 -4.32 -13.72
C LYS A 76 -6.73 -3.04 -13.17
N ARG A 77 -7.50 -1.94 -13.04
CA ARG A 77 -6.99 -0.69 -12.45
C ARG A 77 -6.74 -0.84 -10.95
N LEU A 78 -7.64 -1.51 -10.23
CA LEU A 78 -7.48 -1.78 -8.81
C LEU A 78 -6.28 -2.71 -8.54
N ARG A 79 -6.10 -3.76 -9.36
CA ARG A 79 -4.90 -4.62 -9.30
C ARG A 79 -3.61 -3.87 -9.59
N ARG A 80 -3.62 -2.91 -10.51
CA ARG A 80 -2.46 -2.04 -10.74
C ARG A 80 -2.16 -1.18 -9.50
N ALA A 81 -3.18 -0.62 -8.87
CA ALA A 81 -3.02 0.14 -7.63
C ALA A 81 -2.49 -0.76 -6.48
N GLN A 82 -3.01 -1.98 -6.35
CA GLN A 82 -2.50 -3.00 -5.42
C GLN A 82 -1.01 -3.24 -5.62
N ASN A 83 -0.58 -3.43 -6.88
CA ASN A 83 0.84 -3.66 -7.17
C ASN A 83 1.70 -2.45 -6.80
N LEU A 84 1.20 -1.23 -7.02
CA LEU A 84 1.90 -0.01 -6.61
C LEU A 84 2.00 0.09 -5.07
N ALA A 85 0.91 -0.22 -4.35
CA ALA A 85 0.90 -0.23 -2.89
C ALA A 85 1.86 -1.28 -2.31
N TYR A 86 1.94 -2.45 -2.94
CA TYR A 86 2.92 -3.48 -2.57
C TYR A 86 4.36 -3.02 -2.87
N GLY A 87 4.60 -2.38 -4.02
CA GLY A 87 5.91 -1.79 -4.32
C GLY A 87 6.31 -0.73 -3.29
N LEU A 88 5.37 0.13 -2.89
CA LEU A 88 5.58 1.13 -1.84
C LEU A 88 5.96 0.48 -0.50
N SER A 89 5.32 -0.64 -0.13
CA SER A 89 5.67 -1.32 1.11
C SER A 89 7.11 -1.84 1.10
N GLN A 90 7.56 -2.41 -0.02
CA GLN A 90 8.95 -2.89 -0.16
C GLN A 90 9.97 -1.75 -0.09
N GLU A 91 9.65 -0.57 -0.62
CA GLU A 91 10.51 0.61 -0.49
C GLU A 91 10.62 1.11 0.96
N GLY A 92 9.58 0.93 1.78
CA GLY A 92 9.64 1.24 3.21
C GLY A 92 10.79 0.51 3.93
N LEU A 93 11.01 -0.76 3.61
CA LEU A 93 12.12 -1.54 4.19
C LEU A 93 13.49 -1.07 3.70
N ARG A 94 13.58 -0.59 2.45
CA ARG A 94 14.82 -0.09 1.85
C ARG A 94 15.23 1.27 2.41
N PHE A 95 14.29 2.04 2.92
CA PHE A 95 14.52 3.40 3.43
C PHE A 95 15.57 3.42 4.56
N HIS A 96 15.38 2.57 5.58
CA HIS A 96 16.34 2.45 6.68
C HIS A 96 17.69 1.87 6.24
N GLN A 97 17.68 0.89 5.33
CA GLN A 97 18.91 0.30 4.79
C GLN A 97 19.76 1.33 4.05
N ALA A 98 19.12 2.17 3.22
CA ALA A 98 19.77 3.25 2.52
C ALA A 98 20.36 4.29 3.50
N TYR A 99 19.62 4.63 4.56
CA TYR A 99 20.14 5.52 5.61
C TYR A 99 21.41 4.97 6.27
N VAL A 100 21.39 3.71 6.72
CA VAL A 100 22.56 3.07 7.34
C VAL A 100 23.76 3.06 6.39
N GLN A 101 23.53 2.71 5.12
CA GLN A 101 24.58 2.65 4.11
C GLN A 101 25.20 4.02 3.82
N HIS A 102 24.39 5.08 3.72
CA HIS A 102 24.85 6.39 3.30
C HIS A 102 25.38 7.27 4.43
N PHE A 103 24.94 7.05 5.67
CA PHE A 103 25.27 7.95 6.77
C PHE A 103 26.10 7.31 7.88
N ILE A 104 25.90 6.02 8.17
CA ILE A 104 26.64 5.32 9.24
C ILE A 104 27.91 4.68 8.67
N ASN A 105 27.80 3.96 7.55
CA ASN A 105 28.97 3.35 6.92
C ASN A 105 29.87 4.36 6.19
N ALA A 106 29.36 5.57 5.91
CA ALA A 106 30.14 6.66 5.32
C ALA A 106 30.93 7.45 6.37
N SER A 107 30.48 7.50 7.63
CA SER A 107 31.19 8.20 8.72
C SER A 107 32.44 7.47 9.21
N ASP A 108 32.57 6.17 8.95
CA ASP A 108 33.75 5.35 9.28
C ASP A 108 34.92 5.50 8.27
N LYS A 109 34.78 6.33 7.23
CA LYS A 109 35.77 6.49 6.16
C LYS A 109 36.69 7.71 6.30
N TRP A 110 36.78 8.31 7.49
CA TRP A 110 37.69 9.43 7.77
C TRP A 110 38.44 9.25 9.09
#